data_AF-A0A5J9W186-F1
#
_entry.id   AF-A0A5J9W186-F1
#
_cell.length_a   1.000
_cell.length_b   1.000
_cell.length_c   1.000
_cell.angle_alpha   90.00
_cell.angle_beta   90.00
_cell.angle_gamma   90.00
#
_symmetry.space_group_name_H-M   'P 1'
#
loop_
_entity.id
_entity.type
_entity.pdbx_description
1 polymer ?
#
loop_
_entity_poly.entity_id
_entity_poly.type
_entity_poly.pdbx_seq_one_letter_code
_entity_poly.pdbx_strand_id
1 'polypeptide(L)'
;MARAAATLLALVAIVAVLAAPAMATKTGQVTVFWGRNKDEGTLREACDSGLYTMVIMSFLNVYGHGKYNLDLSGHPLAGIGDDIKHCQFIGVPYAVV
;
A
#
# COMPACT_ATOMS: atom_id res chain seq x y z
N MET A 1 23.09 -42.06 27.58
CA MET A 1 23.85 -40.87 27.15
C MET A 1 23.37 -40.33 25.79
N ALA A 2 23.32 -41.13 24.72
CA ALA A 2 22.90 -40.65 23.38
C ALA A 2 21.48 -40.04 23.31
N ARG A 3 20.48 -40.62 24.00
CA ARG A 3 19.10 -40.12 24.02
C ARG A 3 18.95 -38.75 24.71
N ALA A 4 19.71 -38.52 25.78
CA ALA A 4 19.71 -37.25 26.52
C ALA A 4 20.42 -36.14 25.74
N ALA A 5 21.49 -36.47 25.00
CA ALA A 5 22.15 -35.54 24.10
C ALA A 5 21.22 -35.11 22.95
N ALA A 6 20.49 -36.06 22.35
CA ALA A 6 19.54 -35.78 21.28
C ALA A 6 18.38 -34.87 21.72
N THR A 7 17.83 -35.06 22.92
CA THR A 7 16.78 -34.18 23.46
C THR A 7 17.30 -32.78 23.79
N LEU A 8 18.51 -32.64 24.32
CA LEU A 8 19.13 -31.33 24.55
C LEU A 8 19.39 -30.58 23.23
N LEU A 9 19.91 -31.27 22.21
CA LEU A 9 20.10 -30.71 20.87
C LEU A 9 18.77 -30.23 20.26
N ALA A 10 17.71 -31.03 20.39
CA ALA A 10 16.38 -30.64 19.93
C ALA A 10 15.85 -29.41 20.68
N LEU A 11 16.04 -29.33 22.01
CA LEU A 11 15.62 -28.18 22.81
C LEU A 11 16.38 -26.91 22.41
N VAL A 12 17.71 -27.00 22.22
CA VAL A 12 18.55 -25.87 21.80
C VAL A 12 18.15 -25.38 20.40
N ALA A 13 17.85 -26.29 19.48
CA ALA A 13 17.37 -25.94 18.15
C ALA A 13 16.01 -25.20 18.20
N ILE A 14 15.08 -25.66 19.04
CA ILE A 14 13.77 -25.02 19.22
C ILE A 14 13.94 -23.62 19.82
N VAL A 15 14.78 -23.47 20.85
CA VAL A 15 15.05 -22.17 21.48
C VAL A 15 15.73 -21.21 20.48
N ALA A 16 16.64 -21.70 19.64
CA ALA A 16 17.29 -20.87 18.61
C ALA A 16 16.32 -20.36 17.54
N VAL A 17 15.35 -21.19 17.12
CA VAL A 17 14.30 -20.78 16.16
C VAL A 17 13.35 -19.77 16.78
N LEU A 18 12.96 -19.97 18.04
CA LEU A 18 12.06 -19.04 18.76
C LEU A 18 12.73 -17.72 19.14
N ALA A 19 14.05 -17.72 19.32
CA ALA A 19 14.84 -16.53 19.64
C ALA A 19 15.30 -15.76 18.39
N ALA A 20 14.96 -16.23 17.18
CA ALA A 20 15.28 -15.51 15.96
C ALA A 20 14.54 -14.16 15.95
N PRO A 21 15.26 -13.03 15.85
CA PRO A 21 14.61 -11.73 15.77
C PRO A 21 13.77 -11.66 14.50
N ALA A 22 12.56 -11.11 14.61
CA ALA A 22 11.75 -10.77 13.44
C ALA A 22 12.52 -9.71 12.62
N MET A 23 13.19 -10.16 11.57
CA MET A 23 13.87 -9.30 10.62
C MET A 23 12.79 -8.59 9.78
N ALA A 24 12.42 -7.38 10.17
CA ALA A 24 11.62 -6.52 9.31
C ALA A 24 12.44 -6.15 8.07
N THR A 25 12.05 -6.65 6.91
CA THR A 25 12.67 -6.29 5.63
C THR A 25 12.07 -4.99 5.13
N LYS A 26 12.90 -4.10 4.57
CA LYS A 26 12.41 -2.92 3.87
C LYS A 26 11.73 -3.38 2.57
N THR A 27 10.43 -3.19 2.47
CA THR A 27 9.67 -3.57 1.26
C THR A 27 9.84 -2.56 0.12
N GLY A 28 10.30 -1.34 0.43
CA GLY A 28 10.34 -0.23 -0.52
C GLY A 28 8.95 0.27 -0.92
N GLN A 29 7.89 -0.19 -0.26
CA GLN A 29 6.52 0.22 -0.56
C GLN A 29 6.20 1.55 0.10
N VAL A 30 5.69 2.48 -0.70
CA VAL A 30 5.25 3.80 -0.26
C VAL A 30 3.87 4.05 -0.85
N THR A 31 2.89 4.25 0.03
CA THR A 31 1.52 4.58 -0.34
C THR A 31 1.27 6.04 -0.07
N VAL A 32 0.63 6.73 -1.01
CA VAL A 32 0.28 8.14 -0.87
C VAL A 32 -1.22 8.35 -0.99
N PHE A 33 -1.75 9.33 -0.26
CA PHE A 33 -3.10 9.83 -0.47
C PHE A 33 -3.08 10.94 -1.52
N TRP A 34 -4.03 10.90 -2.45
CA TRP A 34 -4.25 11.92 -3.46
C TRP A 34 -5.74 12.30 -3.49
N GLY A 35 -6.08 13.50 -3.93
CA GLY A 35 -7.45 14.01 -4.03
C GLY A 35 -7.83 15.01 -2.95
N ARG A 36 -6.87 15.48 -2.14
CA ARG A 36 -7.15 16.39 -1.00
C ARG A 36 -6.88 17.86 -1.28
N ASN A 37 -6.20 18.17 -2.37
CA ASN A 37 -5.97 19.54 -2.78
C ASN A 37 -5.83 19.60 -4.31
N LYS A 38 -6.69 20.38 -4.99
CA LYS A 38 -6.62 20.54 -6.45
C LYS A 38 -5.25 21.02 -6.96
N ASP A 39 -4.46 21.68 -6.12
CA ASP A 39 -3.14 22.22 -6.48
C ASP A 39 -2.00 21.22 -6.20
N GLU A 40 -2.30 19.97 -5.83
CA GLU A 40 -1.31 18.90 -5.58
C GLU A 40 -0.79 18.22 -6.86
N GLY A 41 -1.30 18.63 -8.02
CA GLY A 41 -1.01 18.02 -9.32
C GLY A 41 -1.98 16.89 -9.67
N THR A 42 -1.86 16.41 -10.91
CA THR A 42 -2.69 15.34 -11.47
C THR A 42 -2.35 13.98 -10.89
N LEU A 43 -3.29 13.03 -10.99
CA LEU A 43 -3.05 11.65 -10.60
C LEU A 43 -1.89 11.03 -11.40
N ARG A 44 -1.80 11.37 -12.69
CA ARG A 44 -0.70 10.92 -13.55
C ARG A 44 0.65 11.42 -13.09
N GLU A 45 0.77 12.71 -12.75
CA GLU A 45 2.03 13.27 -12.22
C GLU A 45 2.46 12.57 -10.93
N ALA A 46 1.51 12.22 -10.04
CA ALA A 46 1.81 11.45 -8.84
C ALA A 46 2.38 10.06 -9.17
N CYS A 47 1.79 9.35 -10.13
CA CYS A 47 2.28 8.03 -10.57
C CYS A 47 3.63 8.10 -11.30
N ASP A 48 3.82 9.11 -12.15
CA ASP A 48 5.04 9.32 -12.93
C ASP A 48 6.22 9.82 -12.09
N SER A 49 5.97 10.31 -10.86
CA SER A 49 7.03 10.74 -9.94
C SER A 49 8.02 9.62 -9.57
N GLY A 50 7.59 8.35 -9.66
CA GLY A 50 8.37 7.20 -9.20
C GLY A 50 8.57 7.12 -7.68
N LEU A 51 7.91 7.99 -6.90
CA LEU A 51 8.04 8.05 -5.45
C LEU A 51 7.13 7.05 -4.73
N TYR A 52 6.06 6.60 -5.40
CA TYR A 52 4.97 5.85 -4.78
C TYR A 52 4.75 4.52 -5.48
N THR A 53 4.50 3.49 -4.67
CA THR A 53 4.14 2.14 -5.15
C THR A 53 2.64 1.91 -5.12
N MET A 54 1.85 2.83 -4.56
CA MET A 54 0.39 2.79 -4.54
C MET A 54 -0.17 4.20 -4.31
N VAL A 55 -1.29 4.52 -4.95
CA VAL A 55 -2.04 5.76 -4.69
C VAL A 55 -3.42 5.43 -4.13
N ILE A 56 -3.77 6.06 -3.01
CA ILE A 56 -5.11 6.04 -2.43
C ILE A 56 -5.81 7.34 -2.81
N MET A 57 -6.84 7.23 -3.64
CA MET A 57 -7.68 8.35 -3.99
C MET A 57 -8.71 8.58 -2.89
N SER A 58 -8.80 9.83 -2.44
CA SER A 58 -9.52 10.18 -1.22
C SER A 58 -10.31 11.49 -1.39
N PHE A 59 -11.60 11.55 -1.02
CA PHE A 59 -12.43 10.53 -0.35
C PHE A 59 -13.79 10.31 -1.01
N LEU A 60 -14.29 9.08 -0.93
CA LEU A 60 -15.72 8.77 -1.04
C LEU A 60 -16.44 9.24 0.24
N ASN A 61 -16.71 10.54 0.32
CA ASN A 61 -17.17 11.17 1.56
C ASN A 61 -18.66 10.94 1.87
N VAL A 62 -19.46 10.52 0.88
CA VAL A 62 -20.85 10.11 1.07
C VAL A 62 -21.02 8.71 0.53
N TYR A 63 -21.61 7.83 1.34
CA TYR A 63 -21.96 6.47 0.95
C TYR A 63 -23.21 6.00 1.71
N GLY A 64 -23.99 5.10 1.12
CA GLY A 64 -25.17 4.49 1.72
C GLY A 64 -26.50 5.03 1.20
N HIS A 65 -27.58 4.27 1.38
CA HIS A 65 -28.94 4.61 0.92
C HIS A 65 -29.01 5.06 -0.56
N GLY A 66 -28.19 4.45 -1.44
CA GLY A 66 -28.13 4.77 -2.87
C GLY A 66 -27.43 6.09 -3.21
N LYS A 67 -26.81 6.76 -2.24
CA LYS A 67 -26.04 8.00 -2.44
C LYS A 67 -24.55 7.69 -2.33
N TYR A 68 -23.80 8.19 -3.30
CA TYR A 68 -22.35 8.09 -3.35
C TYR A 68 -21.79 9.41 -3.84
N ASN A 69 -20.79 9.97 -3.14
CA ASN A 69 -20.11 11.18 -3.58
C ASN A 69 -18.61 11.01 -3.41
N LEU A 70 -17.88 11.16 -4.51
CA LEU A 70 -16.43 11.20 -4.53
C LEU A 70 -16.02 12.68 -4.51
N ASP A 71 -15.36 13.09 -3.43
CA ASP A 71 -14.85 14.43 -3.24
C ASP A 71 -13.33 14.42 -3.40
N LEU A 72 -12.88 14.91 -4.55
CA LEU A 72 -11.47 15.09 -4.89
C LEU A 72 -11.04 16.55 -4.76
N SER A 73 -11.66 17.31 -3.86
CA SER A 73 -11.26 18.66 -3.48
C SER A 73 -11.12 19.62 -4.68
N GLY A 74 -11.96 19.44 -5.70
CA GLY A 74 -12.00 20.28 -6.90
C GLY A 74 -11.19 19.78 -8.10
N HIS A 75 -10.59 18.58 -8.05
CA HIS A 75 -9.94 17.97 -9.22
C HIS A 75 -10.95 17.70 -10.35
N PRO A 76 -10.55 17.88 -11.62
CA PRO A 76 -11.40 17.58 -12.76
C PRO A 76 -11.61 16.07 -12.86
N LEU A 77 -12.88 15.62 -12.82
CA LEU A 77 -13.20 14.18 -12.95
C LEU A 77 -12.99 13.64 -14.37
N ALA A 78 -13.05 14.53 -15.37
CA ALA A 78 -12.76 14.18 -16.75
C ALA A 78 -11.28 13.80 -16.88
N GLY A 79 -10.99 12.64 -17.47
CA GLY A 79 -9.62 12.15 -17.69
C GLY A 79 -9.03 11.33 -16.54
N ILE A 80 -9.59 11.37 -15.32
CA ILE A 80 -9.09 10.55 -14.19
C ILE A 80 -9.07 9.06 -14.54
N GLY A 81 -10.05 8.57 -15.29
CA GLY A 81 -10.08 7.18 -15.74
C GLY A 81 -8.88 6.79 -16.63
N ASP A 82 -8.36 7.71 -17.42
CA ASP A 82 -7.19 7.47 -18.28
C ASP A 82 -5.88 7.61 -17.50
N ASP A 83 -5.85 8.47 -16.49
CA ASP A 83 -4.73 8.53 -15.53
C ASP A 83 -4.65 7.26 -14.69
N ILE A 84 -5.79 6.74 -14.22
CA ILE A 84 -5.87 5.45 -13.53
C ILE A 84 -5.27 4.34 -14.39
N LYS A 85 -5.70 4.22 -15.66
CA LYS A 85 -5.19 3.19 -16.57
C LYS A 85 -3.69 3.34 -16.79
N HIS A 86 -3.19 4.56 -16.87
CA HIS A 86 -1.76 4.84 -17.02
C HIS A 86 -0.97 4.41 -15.78
N CYS A 87 -1.42 4.78 -14.58
CA CYS A 87 -0.83 4.32 -13.32
C CYS A 87 -0.77 2.79 -13.26
N GLN A 88 -1.87 2.11 -13.58
CA GLN A 88 -1.93 0.65 -13.62
C GLN A 88 -0.97 0.06 -14.65
N PHE A 89 -0.88 0.67 -15.84
CA PHE A 89 0.01 0.23 -16.91
C PHE A 89 1.49 0.30 -16.49
N ILE A 90 1.89 1.32 -15.74
CA ILE A 90 3.26 1.46 -15.21
C ILE A 90 3.48 0.73 -13.88
N GLY A 91 2.49 -0.05 -13.42
CA GLY A 91 2.61 -0.91 -12.22
C GLY A 91 2.32 -0.21 -10.90
N VAL A 92 1.68 0.96 -10.91
CA VAL A 92 1.21 1.67 -9.71
C VAL A 92 -0.29 1.37 -9.50
N PRO A 93 -0.66 0.43 -8.62
CA PRO A 93 -2.05 0.18 -8.27
C PRO A 93 -2.68 1.38 -7.55
N TYR A 94 -4.01 1.46 -7.63
CA TYR A 94 -4.79 2.48 -6.93
C TYR A 94 -5.92 1.86 -6.11
N ALA A 95 -6.34 2.58 -5.07
CA ALA A 95 -7.54 2.27 -4.29
C ALA A 95 -8.35 3.55 -4.04
N VAL A 96 -9.63 3.40 -3.71
CA VAL A 96 -10.49 4.50 -3.27
C VAL A 96 -10.94 4.20 -1.84
N VAL A 97 -10.93 5.21 -0.99
CA VAL A 97 -11.35 5.14 0.42
C VAL A 97 -12.45 6.13 0.73
#